data_AF-A0A1X2BFW6-F1
#
_entry.id   AF-A0A1X2BFW6-F1
#
_cell.length_a   1.000
_cell.length_b   1.000
_cell.length_c   1.000
_cell.angle_alpha   90.00
_cell.angle_beta   90.00
_cell.angle_gamma   90.00
#
_symmetry.space_group_name_H-M   'P 1'
#
loop_
_entity.id
_entity.type
_entity.pdbx_description
1 polymer ?
#
loop_
_entity_poly.entity_id
_entity_poly.type
_entity_poly.pdbx_seq_one_letter_code
_entity_poly.pdbx_strand_id
1 'polypeptide(L)'
;MARETRCCAGLLVVLLATGCTAAIAGNPRPAPGLTPRPVAGETIKQVLLDDATLSKILNQPFKADSHLPPRFGGPEKLQTGFGVITPVECAGVSTMTVRSAYASADVKNVARESWWNAGGPAKVISVAEAVVALPTAADADALFAKFSEEWEGCNGKTVTVEGSGLNFEDQVTDVRVANSVLAATVFVHLSGTPSGKRPEARAIGVRVNCLVEVEVTFFSTQSPSDQGSGDPNTSAIDIAHVMMDRITALS
;
A
#
# COMPACT_ATOMS: atom_id res chain seq x y z
N MET A 1 89.11 -2.19 -15.63
CA MET A 1 88.55 -2.50 -16.97
C MET A 1 87.84 -3.85 -16.82
N ALA A 2 86.54 -3.99 -17.07
CA ALA A 2 85.84 -3.94 -18.38
C ALA A 2 86.31 -5.07 -19.31
N ARG A 3 85.50 -5.90 -19.99
CA ARG A 3 84.02 -6.11 -20.12
C ARG A 3 83.82 -7.63 -20.44
N GLU A 4 82.66 -8.31 -20.40
CA GLU A 4 81.23 -7.93 -20.31
C GLU A 4 80.38 -9.04 -19.61
N THR A 5 79.06 -8.88 -19.55
CA THR A 5 78.06 -9.77 -18.90
C THR A 5 77.53 -10.88 -19.83
N ARG A 6 77.03 -12.00 -19.29
CA ARG A 6 76.06 -12.88 -19.98
C ARG A 6 74.89 -13.27 -19.06
N CYS A 7 73.68 -13.19 -19.59
CA CYS A 7 72.43 -13.45 -18.88
C CYS A 7 71.87 -14.85 -19.19
N CYS A 8 71.23 -15.47 -18.20
CA CYS A 8 70.23 -16.53 -18.39
C CYS A 8 69.01 -16.19 -17.52
N ALA A 9 68.01 -15.53 -18.09
CA ALA A 9 66.74 -15.27 -17.41
C ALA A 9 65.78 -16.44 -17.67
N GLY A 10 65.32 -17.11 -16.61
CA GLY A 10 64.29 -18.14 -16.72
C GLY A 10 62.90 -17.51 -16.77
N LEU A 11 62.17 -17.68 -17.88
CA LEU A 11 60.76 -17.32 -17.95
C LEU A 11 59.92 -18.36 -17.18
N LEU A 12 59.24 -17.92 -16.12
CA LEU A 12 58.05 -18.63 -15.63
C LEU A 12 56.84 -18.23 -16.48
N VAL A 13 56.24 -19.21 -17.17
CA VAL A 13 54.96 -19.04 -17.86
C VAL A 13 53.83 -19.32 -16.87
N VAL A 14 53.10 -18.27 -16.47
CA VAL A 14 51.93 -18.40 -15.61
C VAL A 14 50.69 -18.67 -16.47
N LEU A 15 50.16 -19.89 -16.39
CA LEU A 15 48.90 -20.29 -17.03
C LEU A 15 47.70 -19.71 -16.25
N LEU A 16 47.20 -18.55 -16.68
CA LEU A 16 45.95 -17.98 -16.19
C LEU A 16 44.75 -18.76 -16.76
N ALA A 17 44.20 -19.68 -15.97
CA ALA A 17 42.98 -20.39 -16.30
C ALA A 17 41.76 -19.45 -16.21
N THR A 18 41.29 -18.97 -17.36
CA THR A 18 40.08 -18.13 -17.47
C THR A 18 38.81 -18.96 -17.24
N GLY A 19 38.44 -19.15 -15.97
CA GLY A 19 37.18 -19.79 -15.60
C GLY A 19 35.98 -18.98 -16.08
N CYS A 20 35.22 -19.52 -17.04
CA CYS A 20 34.02 -18.88 -17.56
C CYS A 20 32.85 -19.04 -16.58
N THR A 21 32.79 -18.19 -15.55
CA THR A 21 31.64 -18.10 -14.63
C THR A 21 30.44 -17.44 -15.31
N ALA A 22 29.80 -18.18 -16.21
CA ALA A 22 28.49 -17.84 -16.75
C ALA A 22 27.45 -17.90 -15.63
N ALA A 23 27.24 -16.77 -14.95
CA ALA A 23 26.17 -16.62 -13.96
C ALA A 23 24.82 -16.73 -14.67
N ILE A 24 24.19 -17.90 -14.58
CA ILE A 24 22.85 -18.13 -15.10
C ILE A 24 21.88 -17.27 -14.28
N ALA A 25 21.40 -16.17 -14.88
CA ALA A 25 20.40 -15.28 -14.30
C ALA A 25 19.00 -15.94 -14.34
N GLY A 26 18.87 -17.08 -13.68
CA GLY A 26 17.60 -17.75 -13.46
C GLY A 26 16.86 -17.07 -12.31
N ASN A 27 15.80 -16.31 -12.61
CA ASN A 27 14.85 -15.90 -11.57
C ASN A 27 14.28 -17.18 -10.92
N PRO A 28 14.48 -17.40 -9.60
CA PRO A 28 13.93 -18.56 -8.92
C PRO A 28 12.41 -18.46 -8.89
N ARG A 29 11.75 -19.24 -9.75
CA ARG A 29 10.29 -19.43 -9.69
C ARG A 29 9.99 -20.56 -8.70
N PRO A 30 9.00 -20.41 -7.80
CA PRO A 30 8.54 -21.51 -6.96
C PRO A 30 8.17 -22.76 -7.78
N ALA A 31 8.36 -23.94 -7.21
CA ALA A 31 8.00 -25.18 -7.88
C ALA A 31 6.48 -25.22 -8.16
N PRO A 32 6.03 -25.59 -9.38
CA PRO A 32 4.61 -25.66 -9.69
C PRO A 32 3.85 -26.60 -8.73
N GLY A 33 2.72 -26.12 -8.21
CA GLY A 33 1.85 -26.89 -7.30
C GLY A 33 2.12 -26.68 -5.80
N LEU A 34 3.11 -25.86 -5.41
CA LEU A 34 3.21 -25.38 -4.03
C LEU A 34 2.07 -24.39 -3.73
N THR A 35 1.28 -24.67 -2.70
CA THR A 35 0.32 -23.72 -2.13
C THR A 35 1.07 -22.61 -1.39
N PRO A 36 0.87 -21.32 -1.71
CA PRO A 36 1.50 -20.22 -0.99
C PRO A 36 1.19 -20.27 0.51
N ARG A 37 2.19 -19.99 1.35
CA ARG A 37 2.03 -19.99 2.80
C ARG A 37 1.19 -18.78 3.24
N PRO A 38 0.21 -18.94 4.15
CA PRO A 38 -0.48 -17.81 4.75
C PRO A 38 0.49 -16.87 5.49
N VAL A 39 0.42 -15.58 5.18
CA VAL A 39 1.15 -14.52 5.88
C VAL A 39 0.37 -14.16 7.14
N ALA A 40 1.00 -14.29 8.30
CA ALA A 40 0.37 -14.08 9.60
C ALA A 40 1.41 -13.70 10.67
N GLY A 41 0.92 -13.23 11.82
CA GLY A 41 1.75 -12.80 12.95
C GLY A 41 2.70 -11.66 12.59
N GLU A 42 3.89 -11.67 13.21
CA GLU A 42 4.94 -10.65 13.05
C GLU A 42 5.32 -10.37 11.59
N THR A 43 5.26 -11.38 10.71
CA THR A 43 5.63 -11.28 9.29
C THR A 43 4.77 -10.27 8.53
N ILE A 44 3.51 -10.08 8.92
CA ILE A 44 2.58 -9.18 8.21
C ILE A 44 3.10 -7.73 8.17
N LYS A 45 3.89 -7.31 9.17
CA LYS A 45 4.47 -5.96 9.25
C LYS A 45 5.46 -5.65 8.12
N GLN A 46 6.03 -6.68 7.49
CA GLN A 46 6.99 -6.51 6.37
C GLN A 46 6.28 -6.13 5.05
N VAL A 47 4.95 -6.24 5.00
CA VAL A 47 4.12 -5.81 3.86
C VAL A 47 4.02 -4.28 3.79
N LEU A 48 4.00 -3.60 4.94
CA LEU A 48 3.94 -2.15 5.02
C LEU A 48 5.18 -1.51 4.41
N LEU A 49 4.99 -0.42 3.67
CA LEU A 49 6.06 0.32 3.03
C LEU A 49 6.81 1.20 4.03
N ASP A 50 7.90 1.80 3.59
CA ASP A 50 8.67 2.79 4.33
C ASP A 50 8.60 4.16 3.63
N ASP A 51 8.99 5.21 4.35
CA ASP A 51 9.06 6.58 3.84
C ASP A 51 9.88 6.67 2.55
N ALA A 52 10.99 5.93 2.46
CA ALA A 52 11.83 5.87 1.27
C ALA A 52 11.13 5.27 0.05
N THR A 53 10.37 4.17 0.24
CA THR A 53 9.58 3.51 -0.81
C THR A 53 8.44 4.42 -1.27
N LEU A 54 7.66 4.97 -0.34
CA LEU A 54 6.56 5.89 -0.66
C LEU A 54 7.06 7.17 -1.33
N SER A 55 8.17 7.73 -0.86
CA SER A 55 8.77 8.92 -1.47
C SER A 55 9.27 8.68 -2.89
N LYS A 56 9.69 7.44 -3.20
CA LYS A 56 10.05 7.02 -4.55
C LYS A 56 8.83 6.81 -5.45
N ILE A 57 7.73 6.26 -4.94
CA ILE A 57 6.49 6.05 -5.71
C ILE A 57 5.82 7.39 -6.06
N LEU A 58 5.73 8.30 -5.08
CA LEU A 58 4.98 9.55 -5.20
C LEU A 58 5.86 10.78 -5.50
N ASN A 59 7.18 10.61 -5.64
CA ASN A 59 8.17 11.65 -5.94
C ASN A 59 8.13 12.87 -4.98
N GLN A 60 7.81 12.60 -3.71
CA GLN A 60 7.53 13.58 -2.66
C GLN A 60 8.02 13.03 -1.31
N PRO A 61 8.70 13.80 -0.43
CA PRO A 61 9.20 13.29 0.84
C PRO A 61 8.07 13.08 1.87
N PHE A 62 8.13 11.95 2.58
CA PHE A 62 7.21 11.60 3.67
C PHE A 62 7.93 11.41 5.02
N LYS A 63 7.15 11.36 6.11
CA LYS A 63 7.60 10.97 7.46
C LYS A 63 6.44 10.34 8.24
N ALA A 64 6.74 9.40 9.13
CA ALA A 64 5.78 8.94 10.13
C ALA A 64 5.50 10.05 11.17
N ASP A 65 4.33 10.02 11.80
CA ASP A 65 4.02 10.85 12.96
C ASP A 65 4.21 10.06 14.26
N SER A 66 5.09 10.55 15.14
CA SER A 66 5.36 9.94 16.45
C SER A 66 4.14 9.88 17.38
N HIS A 67 3.10 10.68 17.12
CA HIS A 67 1.84 10.65 17.88
C HIS A 67 0.85 9.60 17.36
N LEU A 68 1.07 9.08 16.14
CA LEU A 68 0.25 8.06 15.48
C LEU A 68 1.10 6.82 15.14
N PRO A 69 1.71 6.15 16.13
CA PRO A 69 2.62 5.04 15.89
C PRO A 69 1.93 3.84 15.20
N PRO A 70 2.70 2.99 14.50
CA PRO A 70 2.16 1.87 13.74
C PRO A 70 1.33 0.93 14.60
N ARG A 71 0.14 0.58 14.12
CA ARG A 71 -0.80 -0.30 14.82
C ARG A 71 -0.62 -1.72 14.33
N PHE A 72 -0.20 -2.63 15.21
CA PHE A 72 -0.15 -4.06 14.94
C PHE A 72 -0.86 -4.87 16.05
N GLY A 73 -1.50 -5.98 15.67
CA GLY A 73 -2.26 -6.86 16.57
C GLY A 73 -3.25 -7.74 15.82
N GLY A 74 -4.40 -8.01 16.44
CA GLY A 74 -5.54 -8.73 15.86
C GLY A 74 -6.70 -7.81 15.44
N PRO A 75 -7.94 -8.32 15.38
CA PRO A 75 -9.15 -7.55 15.03
C PRO A 75 -9.39 -6.29 15.86
N GLU A 76 -8.87 -6.24 17.09
CA GLU A 76 -8.99 -5.09 17.98
C GLU A 76 -8.28 -3.83 17.47
N LYS A 77 -7.39 -3.98 16.47
CA LYS A 77 -6.69 -2.87 15.80
C LYS A 77 -7.45 -2.28 14.60
N LEU A 78 -8.50 -2.94 14.12
CA LEU A 78 -9.43 -2.36 13.14
C LEU A 78 -10.06 -1.09 13.72
N GLN A 79 -10.17 -0.05 12.90
CA GLN A 79 -10.63 1.27 13.33
C GLN A 79 -12.09 1.24 13.76
N THR A 80 -12.44 2.00 14.80
CA THR A 80 -13.82 2.12 15.28
C THR A 80 -14.72 2.95 14.35
N GLY A 81 -14.13 3.65 13.38
CA GLY A 81 -14.78 4.75 12.67
C GLY A 81 -14.59 6.08 13.42
N PHE A 82 -14.76 7.20 12.70
CA PHE A 82 -14.75 8.55 13.27
C PHE A 82 -16.12 8.95 13.86
N GLY A 83 -17.20 8.39 13.31
CA GLY A 83 -18.58 8.72 13.64
C GLY A 83 -19.55 7.68 13.10
N VAL A 84 -20.85 7.99 13.11
CA VAL A 84 -21.89 7.17 12.48
C VAL A 84 -21.81 7.38 10.96
N ILE A 85 -21.66 6.30 10.20
CA ILE A 85 -21.58 6.36 8.72
C ILE A 85 -22.92 5.94 8.12
N THR A 86 -23.48 6.78 7.24
CA THR A 86 -24.74 6.50 6.52
C THR A 86 -24.59 6.80 5.03
N PRO A 87 -24.90 5.87 4.11
CA PRO A 87 -25.37 4.50 4.35
C PRO A 87 -24.30 3.59 4.97
N VAL A 88 -24.75 2.61 5.79
CA VAL A 88 -23.85 1.76 6.58
C VAL A 88 -23.02 0.80 5.72
N GLU A 89 -23.53 0.39 4.56
CA GLU A 89 -22.80 -0.43 3.59
C GLU A 89 -21.60 0.32 2.98
N CYS A 90 -21.65 1.66 2.94
CA CYS A 90 -20.57 2.50 2.42
C CYS A 90 -19.46 2.77 3.46
N ALA A 91 -19.53 2.18 4.66
CA ALA A 91 -18.50 2.34 5.69
C ALA A 91 -17.10 1.94 5.21
N GLY A 92 -16.99 0.84 4.45
CA GLY A 92 -15.70 0.36 3.94
C GLY A 92 -15.03 1.27 2.92
N VAL A 93 -15.81 1.98 2.09
CA VAL A 93 -15.26 2.93 1.10
C VAL A 93 -14.97 4.30 1.73
N SER A 94 -15.81 4.78 2.66
CA SER A 94 -15.54 6.03 3.39
C SER A 94 -14.37 5.89 4.37
N THR A 95 -14.31 4.86 5.22
CA THR A 95 -13.28 4.75 6.28
C THR A 95 -12.43 3.48 6.16
N MET A 96 -11.13 3.68 5.92
CA MET A 96 -10.12 2.62 5.78
C MET A 96 -10.01 1.73 7.04
N THR A 97 -9.98 0.41 6.87
CA THR A 97 -9.91 -0.62 7.93
C THR A 97 -10.98 -0.49 9.03
N VAL A 98 -12.17 0.03 8.71
CA VAL A 98 -13.25 0.20 9.69
C VAL A 98 -13.87 -1.14 10.09
N ARG A 99 -14.02 -1.35 11.40
CA ARG A 99 -14.44 -2.62 12.00
C ARG A 99 -15.82 -3.10 11.56
N SER A 100 -16.73 -2.18 11.19
CA SER A 100 -18.06 -2.50 10.67
C SER A 100 -18.01 -3.23 9.32
N ALA A 101 -17.16 -2.80 8.39
CA ALA A 101 -17.00 -3.45 7.09
C ALA A 101 -16.47 -4.89 7.22
N TYR A 102 -15.53 -5.08 8.15
CA TYR A 102 -14.89 -6.37 8.48
C TYR A 102 -15.72 -7.27 9.43
N ALA A 103 -16.93 -6.87 9.83
CA ALA A 103 -17.69 -7.57 10.87
C ALA A 103 -18.08 -9.03 10.51
N SER A 104 -18.05 -9.40 9.23
CA SER A 104 -18.30 -10.76 8.73
C SER A 104 -17.04 -11.62 8.55
N ALA A 105 -15.85 -11.14 8.94
CA ALA A 105 -14.58 -11.77 8.59
C ALA A 105 -13.75 -12.20 9.81
N ASP A 106 -13.17 -13.40 9.75
CA ASP A 106 -12.33 -13.99 10.81
C ASP A 106 -10.88 -13.46 10.75
N VAL A 107 -10.73 -12.15 10.94
CA VAL A 107 -9.44 -11.43 10.90
C VAL A 107 -8.46 -12.01 11.93
N LYS A 108 -7.23 -12.29 11.49
CA LYS A 108 -6.16 -12.86 12.33
C LYS A 108 -5.16 -11.81 12.75
N ASN A 109 -4.69 -11.00 11.81
CA ASN A 109 -3.79 -9.90 12.09
C ASN A 109 -4.11 -8.66 11.27
N VAL A 110 -3.83 -7.51 11.86
CA VAL A 110 -3.86 -6.21 11.21
C VAL A 110 -2.51 -5.53 11.45
N ALA A 111 -1.91 -4.95 10.42
CA ALA A 111 -0.90 -3.92 10.55
C ALA A 111 -1.35 -2.67 9.80
N ARG A 112 -1.16 -1.47 10.37
CA ARG A 112 -1.48 -0.17 9.74
C ARG A 112 -0.46 0.89 10.13
N GLU A 113 0.00 1.67 9.15
CA GLU A 113 0.88 2.82 9.33
C GLU A 113 0.31 4.07 8.62
N SER A 114 0.88 5.25 8.88
CA SER A 114 0.44 6.51 8.29
C SER A 114 1.58 7.51 8.18
N TRP A 115 1.69 8.09 7.00
CA TRP A 115 2.81 8.91 6.55
C TRP A 115 2.30 10.29 6.12
N TRP A 116 2.97 11.34 6.55
CA TRP A 116 2.62 12.73 6.27
C TRP A 116 3.66 13.38 5.36
N ASN A 117 3.25 14.37 4.56
CA ASN A 117 4.17 15.21 3.81
C ASN A 117 5.26 15.80 4.74
N ALA A 118 6.52 15.59 4.36
CA ALA A 118 7.70 16.12 5.07
C ALA A 118 8.33 17.33 4.35
N GLY A 119 7.84 17.68 3.16
CA GLY A 119 8.38 18.74 2.30
C GLY A 119 7.60 20.05 2.35
N GLY A 120 7.72 20.82 1.27
CA GLY A 120 6.97 22.06 1.05
C GLY A 120 5.61 21.82 0.39
N PRO A 121 5.10 22.78 -0.42
CA PRO A 121 3.90 22.60 -1.24
C PRO A 121 4.01 21.37 -2.14
N ALA A 122 3.06 20.45 -2.00
CA ALA A 122 3.12 19.13 -2.59
C ALA A 122 1.71 18.56 -2.81
N LYS A 123 1.58 17.56 -3.69
CA LYS A 123 0.27 17.05 -4.15
C LYS A 123 -0.47 16.26 -3.08
N VAL A 124 0.26 15.45 -2.32
CA VAL A 124 -0.28 14.53 -1.31
C VAL A 124 -0.11 15.13 0.08
N ILE A 125 -1.18 15.10 0.89
CA ILE A 125 -1.15 15.46 2.32
C ILE A 125 -0.55 14.30 3.12
N SER A 126 -1.10 13.10 2.90
CA SER A 126 -0.81 11.89 3.66
C SER A 126 -1.07 10.63 2.86
N VAL A 127 -0.38 9.55 3.24
CA VAL A 127 -0.67 8.17 2.85
C VAL A 127 -0.97 7.38 4.11
N ALA A 128 -2.07 6.63 4.15
CA ALA A 128 -2.27 5.57 5.11
C ALA A 128 -2.33 4.23 4.40
N GLU A 129 -1.71 3.23 5.00
CA GLU A 129 -1.59 1.88 4.44
C GLU A 129 -1.82 0.84 5.52
N ALA A 130 -2.46 -0.27 5.15
CA ALA A 130 -2.70 -1.39 6.04
C ALA A 130 -2.68 -2.72 5.30
N VAL A 131 -2.53 -3.78 6.09
CA VAL A 131 -2.68 -5.16 5.65
C VAL A 131 -3.48 -5.93 6.70
N VAL A 132 -4.46 -6.69 6.24
CA VAL A 132 -5.38 -7.49 7.05
C VAL A 132 -5.28 -8.95 6.63
N ALA A 133 -4.73 -9.80 7.49
CA ALA A 133 -4.60 -11.24 7.27
C ALA A 133 -5.85 -11.98 7.77
N LEU A 134 -6.33 -12.89 6.93
CA LEU A 134 -7.46 -13.79 7.13
C LEU A 134 -6.97 -15.25 7.23
N PRO A 135 -7.83 -16.24 7.54
CA PRO A 135 -7.38 -17.61 7.77
C PRO A 135 -6.76 -18.27 6.53
N THR A 136 -7.37 -18.08 5.36
CA THR A 136 -6.96 -18.67 4.07
C THR A 136 -7.05 -17.64 2.93
N ALA A 137 -6.55 -18.01 1.75
CA ALA A 137 -6.73 -17.21 0.54
C ALA A 137 -8.20 -17.10 0.11
N ALA A 138 -8.98 -18.18 0.25
CA ALA A 138 -10.39 -18.18 -0.12
C ALA A 138 -11.22 -17.19 0.74
N ASP A 139 -10.85 -17.01 2.02
CA ASP A 139 -11.49 -16.00 2.88
C ASP A 139 -11.19 -14.56 2.42
N ALA A 140 -9.98 -14.32 1.91
CA ALA A 140 -9.55 -13.03 1.39
C ALA A 140 -10.19 -12.73 0.03
N ASP A 141 -10.21 -13.70 -0.89
CA ASP A 141 -10.91 -13.59 -2.18
C ASP A 141 -12.41 -13.34 -1.97
N ALA A 142 -13.04 -14.02 -1.02
CA ALA A 142 -14.45 -13.83 -0.68
C ALA A 142 -14.74 -12.44 -0.06
N LEU A 143 -13.89 -11.95 0.84
CA LEU A 143 -14.06 -10.62 1.42
C LEU A 143 -13.78 -9.50 0.39
N PHE A 144 -12.81 -9.70 -0.51
CA PHE A 144 -12.55 -8.79 -1.62
C PHE A 144 -13.74 -8.70 -2.59
N ALA A 145 -14.36 -9.84 -2.92
CA ALA A 145 -15.58 -9.87 -3.73
C ALA A 145 -16.73 -9.11 -3.04
N LYS A 146 -16.96 -9.36 -1.74
CA LYS A 146 -17.95 -8.62 -0.94
C LYS A 146 -17.70 -7.11 -0.95
N PHE A 147 -16.46 -6.67 -0.69
CA PHE A 147 -16.12 -5.25 -0.74
C PHE A 147 -16.30 -4.65 -2.14
N SER A 148 -16.06 -5.41 -3.21
CA SER A 148 -16.29 -4.96 -4.57
C SER A 148 -17.77 -4.71 -4.85
N GLU A 149 -18.66 -5.59 -4.37
CA GLU A 149 -20.12 -5.43 -4.45
C GLU A 149 -20.61 -4.25 -3.59
N GLU A 150 -20.12 -4.13 -2.36
CA GLU A 150 -20.49 -3.03 -1.45
C GLU A 150 -20.02 -1.66 -1.96
N TRP A 151 -18.78 -1.57 -2.48
CA TRP A 151 -18.24 -0.31 -3.02
C TRP A 151 -18.96 0.10 -4.31
N GLU A 152 -19.24 -0.84 -5.24
CA GLU A 152 -19.98 -0.51 -6.47
C GLU A 152 -21.43 -0.09 -6.13
N GLY A 153 -22.04 -0.74 -5.14
CA GLY A 153 -23.30 -0.30 -4.53
C GLY A 153 -23.26 1.09 -3.89
N CYS A 154 -22.08 1.70 -3.73
CA CYS A 154 -21.88 3.06 -3.23
C CYS A 154 -21.38 4.05 -4.30
N ASN A 155 -21.11 3.60 -5.52
CA ASN A 155 -20.61 4.44 -6.62
C ASN A 155 -21.61 5.57 -6.93
N GLY A 156 -21.14 6.83 -6.90
CA GLY A 156 -21.98 8.02 -7.09
C GLY A 156 -22.83 8.45 -5.89
N LYS A 157 -22.83 7.71 -4.76
CA LYS A 157 -23.54 8.13 -3.53
C LYS A 157 -22.77 9.24 -2.79
N THR A 158 -23.53 10.08 -2.07
CA THR A 158 -23.01 10.81 -0.90
C THR A 158 -23.19 9.93 0.33
N VAL A 159 -22.16 9.89 1.17
CA VAL A 159 -22.10 9.21 2.46
C VAL A 159 -21.91 10.29 3.54
N THR A 160 -22.72 10.29 4.59
CA THR A 160 -22.51 11.16 5.75
C THR A 160 -21.72 10.44 6.83
N VAL A 161 -20.80 11.16 7.47
CA VAL A 161 -20.04 10.69 8.64
C VAL A 161 -20.30 11.66 9.79
N GLU A 162 -21.17 11.28 10.72
CA GLU A 162 -21.60 12.10 11.86
C GLU A 162 -20.72 11.83 13.08
N GLY A 163 -19.75 12.71 13.33
CA GLY A 163 -18.81 12.59 14.44
C GLY A 163 -19.17 13.47 15.64
N SER A 164 -18.32 13.45 16.66
CA SER A 164 -18.49 14.27 17.88
C SER A 164 -18.11 15.75 17.65
N GLY A 165 -18.91 16.47 16.86
CA GLY A 165 -18.75 17.90 16.61
C GLY A 165 -18.11 18.28 15.27
N LEU A 166 -17.76 17.29 14.45
CA LEU A 166 -17.42 17.46 13.03
C LEU A 166 -18.24 16.44 12.24
N ASN A 167 -18.87 16.88 11.16
CA ASN A 167 -19.65 16.02 10.25
C ASN A 167 -19.06 16.13 8.84
N PHE A 168 -18.98 15.01 8.12
CA PHE A 168 -18.47 14.99 6.75
C PHE A 168 -19.52 14.51 5.75
N GLU A 169 -19.43 15.04 4.52
CA GLU A 169 -20.18 14.62 3.34
C GLU A 169 -19.18 14.10 2.29
N ASP A 170 -18.97 12.79 2.32
CA ASP A 170 -18.06 12.07 1.44
C ASP A 170 -18.80 11.71 0.15
N GLN A 171 -18.30 12.13 -1.01
CA GLN A 171 -18.88 11.73 -2.30
C GLN A 171 -18.03 10.65 -2.96
N VAL A 172 -18.58 9.43 -3.10
CA VAL A 172 -17.89 8.25 -3.64
C VAL A 172 -18.00 8.25 -5.17
N THR A 173 -16.88 8.05 -5.86
CA THR A 173 -16.78 8.11 -7.33
C THR A 173 -15.69 7.18 -7.87
N ASP A 174 -15.68 6.92 -9.19
CA ASP A 174 -14.68 6.08 -9.89
C ASP A 174 -14.46 4.71 -9.22
N VAL A 175 -15.54 4.07 -8.76
CA VAL A 175 -15.44 2.70 -8.25
C VAL A 175 -15.18 1.75 -9.41
N ARG A 176 -14.15 0.90 -9.28
CA ARG A 176 -13.74 -0.08 -10.30
C ARG A 176 -12.85 -1.17 -9.75
N VAL A 177 -12.85 -2.33 -10.41
CA VAL A 177 -11.97 -3.47 -10.10
C VAL A 177 -11.10 -3.82 -11.31
N ALA A 178 -9.79 -3.93 -11.11
CA ALA A 178 -8.84 -4.42 -12.10
C ALA A 178 -7.63 -5.07 -11.41
N ASN A 179 -7.04 -6.13 -12.01
CA ASN A 179 -5.78 -6.73 -11.57
C ASN A 179 -5.72 -7.11 -10.07
N SER A 180 -6.83 -7.64 -9.51
CA SER A 180 -6.99 -7.93 -8.07
C SER A 180 -6.87 -6.71 -7.14
N VAL A 181 -7.13 -5.51 -7.67
CA VAL A 181 -7.31 -4.26 -6.91
C VAL A 181 -8.70 -3.68 -7.20
N LEU A 182 -9.43 -3.39 -6.13
CA LEU A 182 -10.63 -2.57 -6.07
C LEU A 182 -10.17 -1.13 -5.76
N ALA A 183 -10.71 -0.14 -6.46
CA ALA A 183 -10.35 1.27 -6.26
C ALA A 183 -11.58 2.18 -6.29
N ALA A 184 -11.46 3.37 -5.68
CA ALA A 184 -12.42 4.45 -5.71
C ALA A 184 -11.73 5.81 -5.43
N THR A 185 -12.34 6.92 -5.84
CA THR A 185 -12.02 8.26 -5.34
C THR A 185 -13.15 8.75 -4.44
N VAL A 186 -12.82 9.11 -3.20
CA VAL A 186 -13.74 9.69 -2.22
C VAL A 186 -13.46 11.18 -2.10
N PHE A 187 -14.46 12.02 -2.38
CA PHE A 187 -14.35 13.47 -2.23
C PHE A 187 -14.90 13.91 -0.87
N VAL A 188 -14.01 13.97 0.13
CA VAL A 188 -14.32 14.33 1.52
C VAL A 188 -14.57 15.83 1.67
N HIS A 189 -15.67 16.20 2.32
CA HIS A 189 -16.04 17.60 2.60
C HIS A 189 -16.49 17.77 4.05
N LEU A 190 -16.01 18.81 4.74
CA LEU A 190 -16.45 19.14 6.10
C LEU A 190 -17.74 19.96 6.05
N SER A 191 -18.85 19.36 6.45
CA SER A 191 -20.21 19.91 6.33
C SER A 191 -20.33 21.32 6.94
N GLY A 192 -21.07 22.20 6.25
CA GLY A 192 -21.31 23.57 6.71
C GLY A 192 -20.11 24.52 6.57
N THR A 193 -19.02 24.11 5.91
CA THR A 193 -17.84 24.96 5.67
C THR A 193 -17.69 25.34 4.19
N PRO A 194 -17.10 26.49 3.85
CA PRO A 194 -16.77 26.85 2.47
C PRO A 194 -15.50 26.13 1.96
N SER A 195 -15.07 25.05 2.60
CA SER A 195 -13.84 24.34 2.23
C SER A 195 -14.04 23.46 0.99
N GLY A 196 -13.13 23.55 0.02
CA GLY A 196 -13.19 22.72 -1.19
C GLY A 196 -13.05 21.23 -0.85
N LYS A 197 -13.82 20.38 -1.54
CA LYS A 197 -13.77 18.91 -1.37
C LYS A 197 -12.35 18.39 -1.62
N ARG A 198 -11.81 17.58 -0.71
CA ARG A 198 -10.50 16.94 -0.88
C ARG A 198 -10.69 15.57 -1.56
N PRO A 199 -9.96 15.25 -2.63
CA PRO A 199 -9.89 13.89 -3.13
C PRO A 199 -9.09 13.02 -2.16
N GLU A 200 -9.59 11.82 -1.88
CA GLU A 200 -8.91 10.76 -1.17
C GLU A 200 -8.98 9.49 -2.03
N ALA A 201 -7.84 9.07 -2.57
CA ALA A 201 -7.76 7.86 -3.39
C ALA A 201 -7.77 6.64 -2.48
N ARG A 202 -8.67 5.70 -2.76
CA ARG A 202 -8.87 4.50 -1.95
C ARG A 202 -8.64 3.27 -2.81
N ALA A 203 -7.88 2.31 -2.29
CA ALA A 203 -7.70 1.02 -2.92
C ALA A 203 -7.72 -0.12 -1.89
N ILE A 204 -8.27 -1.26 -2.29
CA ILE A 204 -8.09 -2.55 -1.63
C ILE A 204 -7.46 -3.51 -2.63
N GLY A 205 -6.36 -4.18 -2.28
CA GLY A 205 -5.76 -5.25 -3.08
C GLY A 205 -5.88 -6.61 -2.38
N VAL A 206 -6.08 -7.70 -3.12
CA VAL A 206 -6.14 -9.06 -2.56
C VAL A 206 -4.95 -9.91 -3.01
N ARG A 207 -4.26 -10.55 -2.04
CA ARG A 207 -3.11 -11.43 -2.32
C ARG A 207 -2.90 -12.47 -1.23
N VAL A 208 -2.87 -13.76 -1.62
CA VAL A 208 -2.83 -14.89 -0.67
C VAL A 208 -3.97 -14.72 0.34
N ASN A 209 -3.73 -14.84 1.65
CA ASN A 209 -4.72 -14.67 2.70
C ASN A 209 -4.85 -13.22 3.20
N CYS A 210 -4.30 -12.24 2.47
CA CYS A 210 -4.25 -10.85 2.90
C CYS A 210 -5.05 -9.94 1.97
N LEU A 211 -5.77 -9.01 2.58
CA LEU A 211 -6.14 -7.75 1.93
C LEU A 211 -5.11 -6.68 2.29
N VAL A 212 -4.75 -5.83 1.34
CA VAL A 212 -4.06 -4.56 1.59
C VAL A 212 -5.06 -3.42 1.39
N GLU A 213 -5.03 -2.42 2.25
CA GLU A 213 -5.81 -1.19 2.09
C GLU A 213 -4.86 0.00 1.96
N VAL A 214 -5.18 0.92 1.04
CA VAL A 214 -4.43 2.16 0.82
C VAL A 214 -5.39 3.34 0.73
N GLU A 215 -4.99 4.44 1.37
CA GLU A 215 -5.66 5.72 1.40
C GLU A 215 -4.63 6.82 1.12
N VAL A 216 -4.81 7.59 0.04
CA VAL A 216 -3.92 8.71 -0.32
C VAL A 216 -4.74 10.00 -0.31
N THR A 217 -4.47 10.87 0.66
CA THR A 217 -5.18 12.13 0.89
C THR A 217 -4.56 13.25 0.07
N PHE A 218 -5.34 14.01 -0.70
CA PHE A 218 -4.85 15.12 -1.53
C PHE A 218 -5.36 16.48 -1.04
N PHE A 219 -4.64 17.55 -1.39
CA PHE A 219 -5.16 18.91 -1.27
C PHE A 219 -6.31 19.13 -2.26
N SER A 220 -7.34 19.88 -1.85
CA SER A 220 -8.52 20.20 -2.67
C SER A 220 -8.24 21.18 -3.82
N THR A 221 -7.09 21.84 -3.79
CA THR A 221 -6.52 22.63 -4.89
C THR A 221 -5.04 22.31 -4.98
N GLN A 222 -4.55 22.02 -6.19
CA GLN A 222 -3.12 21.83 -6.48
C GLN A 222 -2.62 22.90 -7.46
N SER A 223 -1.37 23.29 -7.30
CA SER A 223 -0.58 24.02 -8.30
C SER A 223 0.15 23.05 -9.24
N PRO A 224 0.39 23.43 -10.51
CA PRO A 224 1.38 22.76 -11.36
C PRO A 224 2.81 22.77 -10.78
N SER A 225 3.10 23.65 -9.80
CA SER A 225 4.38 23.72 -9.11
C SER A 225 4.51 22.84 -7.86
N ASP A 226 3.42 22.17 -7.43
CA ASP A 226 3.43 21.35 -6.22
C ASP A 226 4.26 20.08 -6.44
N GLN A 227 5.14 19.77 -5.49
CA GLN A 227 5.98 18.58 -5.55
C GLN A 227 5.16 17.28 -5.58
N GLY A 228 5.64 16.29 -6.33
CA GLY A 228 5.12 14.93 -6.36
C GLY A 228 4.45 14.55 -7.68
N SER A 229 4.29 13.25 -7.87
CA SER A 229 3.60 12.61 -8.99
C SER A 229 2.24 12.03 -8.62
N GLY A 230 1.76 12.29 -7.39
CA GLY A 230 0.51 11.74 -6.88
C GLY A 230 -0.71 12.14 -7.71
N ASP A 231 -1.51 11.15 -8.10
CA ASP A 231 -2.74 11.25 -8.88
C ASP A 231 -3.87 10.50 -8.13
N PRO A 232 -5.03 11.13 -7.85
CA PRO A 232 -6.16 10.47 -7.20
C PRO A 232 -6.64 9.18 -7.87
N ASN A 233 -6.42 9.03 -9.18
CA ASN A 233 -6.90 7.89 -9.96
C ASN A 233 -5.96 6.68 -9.91
N THR A 234 -4.66 6.84 -9.60
CA THR A 234 -3.68 5.73 -9.66
C THR A 234 -2.94 5.49 -8.35
N SER A 235 -2.62 6.51 -7.56
CA SER A 235 -1.59 6.39 -6.53
C SER A 235 -1.88 5.35 -5.44
N ALA A 236 -3.15 5.16 -5.06
CA ALA A 236 -3.53 4.11 -4.12
C ALA A 236 -3.37 2.69 -4.71
N ILE A 237 -3.59 2.53 -6.02
CA ILE A 237 -3.43 1.27 -6.77
C ILE A 237 -1.95 0.93 -6.95
N ASP A 238 -1.14 1.92 -7.32
CA ASP A 238 0.31 1.77 -7.49
C ASP A 238 0.98 1.29 -6.19
N ILE A 239 0.57 1.87 -5.05
CA ILE A 239 1.01 1.45 -3.71
C ILE A 239 0.47 0.06 -3.36
N ALA A 240 -0.82 -0.21 -3.59
CA ALA A 240 -1.42 -1.51 -3.30
C ALA A 240 -0.71 -2.65 -4.05
N HIS A 241 -0.36 -2.46 -5.32
CA HIS A 241 0.42 -3.44 -6.08
C HIS A 241 1.81 -3.70 -5.46
N VAL A 242 2.52 -2.69 -4.98
CA VAL A 242 3.82 -2.89 -4.29
C VAL A 242 3.66 -3.68 -2.98
N MET A 243 2.56 -3.46 -2.23
CA MET A 243 2.24 -4.25 -1.04
C MET A 243 1.84 -5.70 -1.39
N MET A 244 1.10 -5.91 -2.49
CA MET A 244 0.76 -7.24 -3.01
C MET A 244 2.01 -8.02 -3.48
N ASP A 245 2.99 -7.35 -4.07
CA ASP A 245 4.29 -7.95 -4.40
C ASP A 245 5.08 -8.32 -3.15
N ARG A 246 5.07 -7.47 -2.10
CA ARG A 246 5.65 -7.83 -0.79
C ARG A 246 4.97 -9.05 -0.17
N ILE A 247 3.65 -9.18 -0.24
CA ILE A 247 2.94 -10.41 0.20
C ILE A 247 3.42 -11.63 -0.60
N THR A 248 3.57 -11.50 -1.93
CA THR A 248 4.08 -12.57 -2.81
C THR A 248 5.48 -13.05 -2.38
N ALA A 249 6.33 -12.15 -1.89
CA ALA A 249 7.69 -12.48 -1.44
C ALA A 249 7.75 -13.12 -0.05
N LEU A 250 6.63 -13.16 0.70
CA LEU A 250 6.53 -13.66 2.07
C LEU A 250 5.76 -15.00 2.20
N SER A 251 5.26 -15.54 1.07
CA SER A 251 4.35 -16.69 0.98
C SER A 251 4.92 -17.92 0.26
#